data_AF-R7Q0M5-F1
#
_entry.id   AF-R7Q0M5-F1
#
_cell.length_a   1.000
_cell.length_b   1.000
_cell.length_c   1.000
_cell.angle_alpha   90.00
_cell.angle_beta   90.00
_cell.angle_gamma   90.00
#
_symmetry.space_group_name_H-M   'P 1'
#
loop_
_entity.id
_entity.type
_entity.pdbx_description
1 polymer ?
#
loop_
_entity_poly.entity_id
_entity_poly.type
_entity_poly.pdbx_seq_one_letter_code
_entity_poly.pdbx_strand_id
1 'polypeptide(L)' 'MRLSRCHTIMNCSKTCPKSLNPGKAIASIKYRIIDN' A
#
# COMPACT_ATOMS: atom_id res chain seq x y z
N MET A 1 -12.51 -7.27 3.08
CA MET A 1 -11.78 -6.02 2.77
C MET A 1 -10.86 -6.24 1.57
N ARG A 2 -10.95 -5.48 0.46
CA ARG A 2 -10.05 -5.68 -0.71
C ARG A 2 -8.58 -5.35 -0.39
N LEU A 3 -8.39 -4.44 0.57
CA LEU A 3 -7.10 -3.94 1.02
C LEU A 3 -6.33 -4.89 1.97
N SER A 4 -6.99 -5.90 2.55
CA SER A 4 -6.31 -6.90 3.41
C SER A 4 -5.42 -7.85 2.62
N ARG A 5 -5.61 -7.96 1.29
CA ARG A 5 -4.77 -8.76 0.39
C ARG A 5 -3.36 -8.20 0.21
N CYS A 6 -3.11 -6.96 0.66
CA CYS A 6 -1.77 -6.42 0.67
C CYS A 6 -0.99 -6.99 1.87
N HIS A 7 -0.02 -7.86 1.60
CA HIS A 7 0.88 -8.48 2.59
C HIS A 7 2.16 -7.68 2.87
N THR A 8 2.24 -6.43 2.39
CA THR A 8 3.39 -5.55 2.69
C THR A 8 4.73 -6.07 2.16
N ILE A 9 4.72 -6.86 1.08
CA ILE A 9 5.93 -7.36 0.38
C ILE A 9 6.69 -6.22 -0.33
N MET A 10 6.02 -5.08 -0.60
CA MET A 10 6.58 -3.86 -1.18
C MET A 10 7.14 -3.98 -2.61
N ASN A 11 6.78 -5.05 -3.35
CA ASN A 11 7.14 -5.19 -4.77
C ASN A 11 6.60 -4.04 -5.63
N CYS A 12 5.42 -3.51 -5.30
CA CYS A 12 4.82 -2.36 -5.99
C CYS A 12 5.72 -1.10 -5.95
N SER A 13 6.43 -0.87 -4.85
CA SER A 13 7.34 0.27 -4.72
C SER A 13 8.68 0.03 -5.42
N LYS A 14 9.18 -1.21 -5.44
CA LYS A 14 10.43 -1.57 -6.13
C LYS A 14 10.30 -1.55 -7.65
N THR A 15 9.16 -2.00 -8.19
CA THR A 15 8.94 -2.10 -9.63
C THR A 15 8.48 -0.79 -10.27
N CYS A 16 8.21 0.25 -9.49
CA CYS A 16 7.53 1.43 -10.01
C CYS A 16 8.45 2.20 -10.98
N PRO A 17 8.14 2.26 -12.29
CA PRO A 17 8.98 2.95 -13.26
C PRO A 17 8.93 4.47 -13.13
N LYS A 18 7.98 4.98 -12.33
CA LYS A 18 7.77 6.40 -12.06
C LYS A 18 8.43 6.87 -10.75
N SER A 19 9.20 6.01 -10.09
CA SER A 19 9.80 6.28 -8.77
C SER A 19 8.77 6.71 -7.71
N LEU A 20 7.53 6.27 -7.86
CA LEU A 20 6.47 6.49 -6.87
C LEU A 20 6.53 5.39 -5.81
N ASN A 21 6.00 5.69 -4.62
CA ASN A 21 5.92 4.72 -3.52
C ASN A 21 4.46 4.32 -3.25
N PRO A 22 3.86 3.44 -4.07
CA PRO A 22 2.50 2.94 -3.86
C PRO A 22 2.33 2.21 -2.52
N GLY A 23 3.36 1.57 -1.99
CA GLY A 23 3.31 0.93 -0.66
C GLY A 23 2.96 1.91 0.47
N LYS A 24 3.52 3.14 0.43
CA LYS A 24 3.20 4.19 1.41
C LYS A 24 1.73 4.64 1.31
N ALA A 25 1.20 4.78 0.09
CA ALA A 25 -0.19 5.14 -0.13
C ALA A 25 -1.15 4.07 0.41
N ILE A 26 -0.87 2.78 0.14
CA ILE A 26 -1.67 1.66 0.63
C ILE A 26 -1.67 1.61 2.16
N ALA A 27 -0.53 1.89 2.81
CA ALA A 27 -0.43 1.94 4.26
C ALA A 27 -1.32 3.03 4.88
N SER A 28 -1.32 4.23 4.29
CA SER A 28 -2.19 5.33 4.73
C SER A 28 -3.67 4.96 4.61
N ILE A 29 -4.06 4.30 3.51
CA ILE A 29 -5.46 3.86 3.33
C ILE A 29 -5.81 2.77 4.34
N LYS A 30 -4.93 1.79 4.60
CA LYS A 30 -5.16 0.78 5.64
C LYS A 30 -5.40 1.41 7.01
N TYR A 31 -4.60 2.41 7.39
CA TYR A 31 -4.76 3.13 8.65
C TYR A 31 -6.13 3.80 8.74
N ARG A 32 -6.53 4.56 7.70
CA ARG A 32 -7.85 5.25 7.67
C ARG A 32 -9.04 4.29 7.76
N ILE A 33 -8.90 3.07 7.26
CA ILE A 33 -9.96 2.06 7.33
C ILE A 33 -10.02 1.41 8.72
N ILE A 34 -8.89 1.24 9.40
CA ILE A 34 -8.84 0.66 10.76
C ILE A 34 -9.25 1.69 11.82
N ASP A 35 -9.03 2.97 11.56
CA ASP A 35 -9.44 4.10 12.41
C ASP A 35 -10.97 4.38 12.37
N ASN A 36 -11.75 3.59 11.61
CA ASN A 36 -13.20 3.68 11.53
C ASN A 36 -13.90 2.54 12.29
#